data_AF-X1LE40-F1
#
_entry.id   AF-X1LE40-F1
#
_cell.length_a   1.000
_cell.length_b   1.000
_cell.length_c   1.000
_cell.angle_alpha   90.00
_cell.angle_beta   90.00
_cell.angle_gamma   90.00
#
_symmetry.space_group_name_H-M   'P 1'
#
loop_
_entity.id
_entity.type
_entity.pdbx_description
1 polymer ?
#
loop_
_entity_poly.entity_id
_entity_poly.type
_entity_poly.pdbx_seq_one_letter_code
_entity_poly.pdbx_strand_id
1 'polypeptide(L)'
;ENTIYVIESEDLRICHLGDLGQKELTEQQLEKIGDVDILMIPVGGIYTISAQEAGKIMSQLEPHITIPMHYGLPNLKIKLDPINNFLKAFGLKSLPSMKKLSIKKKDIAQDEAKIIILEK
;
A
#
# COMPACT_ATOMS: atom_id res chain seq x y z
N GLU A 1 -16.99 -8.71 2.48
CA GLU A 1 -16.27 -8.74 3.77
C GLU A 1 -14.78 -8.67 3.47
N ASN A 2 -14.00 -7.91 4.25
CA ASN A 2 -12.56 -7.74 4.04
C ASN A 2 -11.80 -8.02 5.33
N THR A 3 -10.71 -8.76 5.25
CA THR A 3 -9.83 -9.07 6.39
C THR A 3 -8.48 -8.40 6.16
N ILE A 4 -8.06 -7.57 7.10
CA ILE A 4 -6.71 -6.99 7.13
C ILE A 4 -5.79 -7.99 7.81
N TYR A 5 -4.64 -8.29 7.19
CA TYR A 5 -3.63 -9.17 7.76
C TYR A 5 -2.42 -8.36 8.18
N VAL A 6 -1.95 -8.57 9.41
CA VAL A 6 -0.62 -8.15 9.85
C VAL A 6 0.22 -9.41 10.00
N ILE A 7 1.34 -9.45 9.29
CA ILE A 7 2.26 -10.57 9.26
C ILE A 7 3.55 -10.09 9.92
N GLU A 8 3.93 -10.76 10.99
CA GLU A 8 5.17 -10.49 11.71
C GLU A 8 6.20 -11.58 11.39
N SER A 9 7.34 -11.18 10.86
CA SER A 9 8.43 -12.11 10.53
C SER A 9 9.75 -11.38 10.48
N GLU A 10 10.81 -11.96 11.06
CA GLU A 10 12.16 -11.38 11.06
C GLU A 10 12.20 -9.90 11.47
N ASP A 11 11.47 -9.55 12.54
CA ASP A 11 11.30 -8.20 13.09
C ASP A 11 10.67 -7.17 12.12
N LEU A 12 10.08 -7.66 11.03
CA LEU A 12 9.29 -6.86 10.09
C LEU A 12 7.80 -7.08 10.35
N ARG A 13 7.03 -5.98 10.32
CA ARG A 13 5.57 -5.97 10.32
C ARG A 13 5.05 -5.60 8.93
N ILE A 14 4.42 -6.56 8.26
CA ILE A 14 3.83 -6.38 6.93
C ILE A 14 2.31 -6.31 7.08
N CYS A 15 1.71 -5.20 6.67
CA CYS A 15 0.26 -5.02 6.68
C CYS A 15 -0.31 -5.16 5.27
N HIS A 16 -1.16 -6.17 5.07
CA HIS A 16 -1.89 -6.39 3.84
C HIS A 16 -3.35 -6.00 4.01
N LEU A 17 -3.76 -4.91 3.35
CA LEU A 17 -5.10 -4.32 3.53
C LEU A 17 -6.22 -5.07 2.79
N GLY A 18 -5.87 -6.01 1.90
CA GLY A 18 -6.87 -6.77 1.15
C GLY A 18 -7.62 -5.88 0.15
N ASP A 19 -8.91 -6.16 -0.02
CA ASP A 19 -9.86 -5.37 -0.81
C ASP A 19 -10.49 -4.27 0.06
N LEU A 20 -9.65 -3.44 0.68
CA LEU A 20 -10.12 -2.38 1.55
C LEU A 20 -11.01 -1.40 0.79
N GLY A 21 -12.27 -1.26 1.22
CA GLY A 21 -13.24 -0.30 0.69
C GLY A 21 -13.65 0.81 1.67
N GLN A 22 -13.12 0.79 2.90
CA GLN A 22 -13.34 1.87 3.87
C GLN A 22 -12.35 3.02 3.61
N LYS A 23 -12.83 4.26 3.76
CA LYS A 23 -12.07 5.47 3.39
C LYS A 23 -10.99 5.85 4.40
N GLU A 24 -11.13 5.37 5.63
CA GLU A 24 -10.23 5.59 6.75
C GLU A 24 -10.27 4.37 7.68
N LEU A 25 -9.18 4.11 8.40
CA LEU A 25 -9.13 3.13 9.47
C LEU A 25 -9.72 3.73 10.74
N THR A 26 -10.50 2.94 11.48
CA THR A 26 -10.97 3.34 12.81
C THR A 26 -9.83 3.27 13.83
N GLU A 27 -9.97 3.99 14.95
CA GLU A 27 -8.98 3.94 16.05
C GLU A 27 -8.73 2.49 16.53
N GLN A 28 -9.79 1.69 16.66
CA GLN A 28 -9.67 0.29 17.05
C GLN A 28 -8.91 -0.56 16.01
N GLN A 29 -9.08 -0.28 14.72
CA GLN A 29 -8.33 -0.96 13.67
C GLN A 29 -6.86 -0.54 13.71
N LEU A 30 -6.58 0.75 13.90
CA LEU A 30 -5.22 1.28 14.02
C LEU A 30 -4.49 0.65 15.22
N GLU A 31 -5.13 0.61 16.39
CA GLU A 31 -4.58 -0.01 17.60
C GLU A 31 -4.26 -1.50 17.37
N LYS A 32 -5.13 -2.23 16.68
CA LYS A 32 -4.90 -3.66 16.35
C LYS A 32 -3.81 -3.87 15.31
N ILE A 33 -3.68 -2.96 14.34
CA ILE A 33 -2.65 -3.05 13.30
C ILE A 33 -1.27 -2.72 13.90
N GLY A 34 -1.20 -1.68 14.73
CA GLY A 34 0.05 -1.18 15.29
C GLY A 34 1.01 -0.66 14.23
N ASP A 35 2.31 -0.67 14.54
CA ASP A 35 3.34 -0.19 13.62
C ASP A 35 3.42 -1.04 12.34
N VAL A 36 3.70 -0.39 11.21
CA VAL A 36 3.80 -1.05 9.91
C VAL A 36 5.13 -0.69 9.24
N ASP A 37 5.93 -1.71 8.93
CA ASP A 37 7.14 -1.52 8.12
C ASP A 37 6.81 -1.47 6.64
N ILE A 38 5.98 -2.42 6.20
CA ILE A 38 5.62 -2.59 4.79
C ILE A 38 4.10 -2.64 4.68
N LEU A 39 3.52 -1.67 3.97
CA LEU A 39 2.10 -1.60 3.69
C LEU A 39 1.81 -2.05 2.25
N MET A 40 0.92 -3.02 2.09
CA MET A 40 0.34 -3.39 0.80
C MET A 40 -1.08 -2.84 0.71
N ILE A 41 -1.29 -1.89 -0.20
CA ILE A 41 -2.49 -1.04 -0.24
C ILE A 41 -3.16 -1.02 -1.62
N PRO A 42 -4.47 -1.32 -1.73
CA PRO A 42 -5.18 -1.19 -3.00
C PRO A 42 -5.33 0.28 -3.42
N VAL A 43 -5.21 0.56 -4.72
CA VAL A 43 -5.29 1.95 -5.25
C VAL A 43 -6.13 2.07 -6.53
N GLY A 44 -6.98 1.08 -6.80
CA GLY A 44 -7.75 0.96 -8.04
C GLY A 44 -9.08 1.73 -8.10
N GLY A 45 -9.55 2.28 -6.98
CA GLY A 45 -10.63 3.29 -6.90
C GLY A 45 -12.06 2.86 -7.29
N ILE A 46 -12.27 1.68 -7.88
CA ILE A 46 -13.62 1.23 -8.29
C ILE A 46 -14.24 0.26 -7.28
N TYR A 47 -13.53 -0.83 -6.96
CA TYR A 47 -14.01 -1.86 -6.02
C TYR A 47 -13.37 -1.72 -4.63
N THR A 48 -12.29 -0.95 -4.55
CA THR A 48 -11.49 -0.66 -3.37
C THR A 48 -11.30 0.85 -3.27
N ILE A 49 -10.53 1.30 -2.29
CA ILE A 49 -10.18 2.72 -2.13
C ILE A 49 -9.46 3.31 -3.35
N SER A 50 -9.67 4.62 -3.52
CA SER A 50 -8.99 5.47 -4.50
C SER A 50 -7.57 5.86 -4.07
N ALA A 51 -6.81 6.43 -4.99
CA ALA A 51 -5.49 7.01 -4.71
C ALA A 51 -5.50 8.04 -3.56
N GLN A 52 -6.55 8.87 -3.46
CA GLN A 52 -6.67 9.88 -2.42
C GLN A 52 -6.94 9.25 -1.04
N GLU A 53 -7.84 8.27 -0.98
CA GLU A 53 -8.15 7.54 0.25
C GLU A 53 -6.94 6.70 0.68
N ALA A 54 -6.21 6.08 -0.25
CA ALA A 54 -4.96 5.39 0.04
C ALA A 54 -3.92 6.30 0.70
N GLY A 55 -3.81 7.56 0.26
CA GLY A 55 -2.96 8.55 0.91
C GLY A 55 -3.35 8.85 2.35
N LYS A 56 -4.65 8.90 2.67
CA LYS A 56 -5.12 9.06 4.05
C LYS A 56 -4.72 7.86 4.92
N ILE A 57 -4.94 6.64 4.43
CA ILE A 57 -4.55 5.42 5.14
C ILE A 57 -3.05 5.37 5.39
N MET A 58 -2.24 5.75 4.39
CA MET A 58 -0.79 5.86 4.55
C MET A 58 -0.41 6.88 5.62
N SER A 59 -1.11 8.01 5.71
CA SER A 59 -0.89 8.97 6.81
C SER A 59 -1.34 8.46 8.18
N GLN A 60 -2.33 7.57 8.26
CA GLN A 60 -2.75 6.98 9.54
C GLN A 60 -1.79 5.90 10.05
N LEU A 61 -1.13 5.17 9.13
CA LEU A 61 -0.25 4.05 9.46
C LEU A 61 1.25 4.39 9.41
N GLU A 62 1.60 5.51 8.78
CA GLU A 62 2.97 6.00 8.59
C GLU A 62 3.99 4.90 8.20
N PRO A 63 3.73 4.10 7.16
CA PRO A 63 4.60 2.97 6.83
C PRO A 63 5.91 3.43 6.20
N HIS A 64 6.99 2.70 6.47
CA HIS A 64 8.28 2.97 5.85
C HIS A 64 8.30 2.61 4.35
N ILE A 65 7.61 1.53 3.96
CA ILE A 65 7.49 1.11 2.58
C ILE A 65 6.02 0.90 2.23
N THR A 66 5.59 1.49 1.12
CA THR A 66 4.27 1.26 0.54
C THR A 66 4.37 0.57 -0.80
N ILE A 67 3.62 -0.51 -0.96
CA ILE A 67 3.48 -1.28 -2.19
C ILE A 67 2.03 -1.14 -2.67
N PRO A 68 1.76 -0.30 -3.69
CA PRO A 68 0.42 -0.19 -4.25
C PRO A 68 0.04 -1.48 -4.99
N MET A 69 -1.22 -1.90 -4.84
CA MET A 69 -1.82 -3.08 -5.45
C MET A 69 -3.22 -2.78 -6.00
N HIS A 70 -3.86 -3.78 -6.63
CA HIS A 70 -5.23 -3.71 -7.14
C HIS A 70 -5.53 -2.50 -8.05
N TYR A 71 -4.57 -2.10 -8.88
CA TYR A 71 -4.74 -1.05 -9.88
C TYR A 71 -4.91 -1.63 -11.30
N GLY A 72 -5.31 -0.80 -12.25
CA GLY A 72 -5.55 -1.19 -13.63
C GLY A 72 -4.29 -1.67 -14.36
N LEU A 73 -4.39 -2.83 -15.01
CA LEU A 73 -3.33 -3.42 -15.83
C LEU A 73 -3.77 -3.53 -17.31
N PRO A 74 -2.85 -3.47 -18.30
CA PRO A 74 -3.17 -3.41 -19.74
C PRO A 74 -4.08 -4.51 -20.31
N ASN A 75 -4.31 -5.62 -19.60
CA ASN A 75 -5.12 -6.76 -20.07
C ASN A 75 -6.22 -7.15 -19.07
N LEU A 76 -6.54 -6.28 -18.11
CA LEU A 76 -7.57 -6.57 -17.13
C LEU A 76 -8.96 -6.30 -17.76
N LYS A 77 -9.86 -7.28 -17.69
CA LYS A 77 -11.26 -7.11 -18.16
C LYS A 77 -12.05 -6.12 -17.29
N ILE A 78 -11.61 -5.98 -16.04
CA ILE A 78 -12.20 -5.11 -15.04
C ILE A 78 -11.56 -3.74 -15.19
N LYS A 79 -12.38 -2.70 -15.29
CA LYS A 79 -11.91 -1.32 -15.29
C LYS A 79 -11.47 -0.96 -13.87
N LEU A 80 -10.25 -0.44 -13.73
CA LEU A 80 -9.67 0.06 -12.49
C LEU A 80 -8.82 1.28 -12.83
N ASP A 81 -8.62 2.16 -11.85
CA ASP A 81 -7.71 3.29 -12.01
C ASP A 81 -6.26 2.82 -12.20
N PRO A 82 -5.49 3.45 -13.11
CA PRO A 82 -4.09 3.12 -13.28
C PRO A 82 -3.27 3.59 -12.09
N ILE A 83 -2.15 2.92 -11.83
CA ILE A 83 -1.19 3.32 -10.78
C ILE A 83 -0.72 4.79 -10.91
N ASN A 84 -0.75 5.35 -12.12
CA ASN A 84 -0.38 6.74 -12.36
C ASN A 84 -1.26 7.74 -11.57
N ASN A 85 -2.50 7.40 -11.25
CA ASN A 85 -3.36 8.25 -10.40
C ASN A 85 -2.81 8.31 -8.98
N PHE A 86 -2.38 7.17 -8.44
CA PHE A 86 -1.71 7.07 -7.15
C PHE A 86 -0.39 7.84 -7.15
N LEU A 87 0.50 7.61 -8.11
CA LEU A 87 1.79 8.32 -8.18
C LEU A 87 1.62 9.84 -8.26
N LYS A 88 0.66 10.33 -9.06
CA LYS A 88 0.36 11.77 -9.16
C LYS A 88 -0.09 12.38 -7.84
N ALA A 89 -0.84 11.64 -7.02
CA ALA A 89 -1.28 12.11 -5.71
C ALA A 89 -0.10 12.42 -4.77
N PHE A 90 1.05 11.77 -4.98
CA PHE A 90 2.31 12.01 -4.27
C PHE A 90 3.31 12.87 -5.06
N GLY A 91 2.86 13.54 -6.13
CA GLY A 91 3.74 14.38 -6.96
C GLY A 91 4.76 13.60 -7.80
N LEU A 92 4.60 12.28 -7.92
CA LEU A 92 5.50 11.41 -8.67
C LEU A 92 5.00 11.24 -10.11
N LYS A 93 5.90 11.36 -11.09
CA LYS A 93 5.57 11.12 -12.51
C LYS A 93 5.56 9.64 -12.85
N SER A 94 6.56 8.91 -12.35
CA SER A 94 6.77 7.48 -12.58
C SER A 94 7.79 6.95 -11.57
N LEU A 95 7.70 5.66 -11.24
CA LEU A 95 8.73 4.94 -10.51
C LEU A 95 9.11 3.67 -11.30
N PRO A 96 10.38 3.23 -11.23
CA PRO A 96 10.76 1.95 -11.80
C PRO A 96 10.02 0.82 -11.05
N SER A 97 9.56 -0.17 -11.81
CA SER A 97 9.03 -1.42 -11.23
C SER A 97 10.15 -2.44 -11.03
N MET A 98 9.94 -3.37 -10.09
CA MET A 98 10.88 -4.47 -9.84
C MET A 98 10.17 -5.81 -9.64
N LYS A 99 10.77 -6.91 -10.10
CA LYS A 99 10.21 -8.28 -9.97
C LYS A 99 10.18 -8.83 -8.56
N LYS A 100 11.11 -8.40 -7.72
CA LYS A 100 11.31 -8.96 -6.38
C LYS A 100 11.90 -7.91 -5.47
N LEU A 101 11.26 -7.68 -4.33
CA LEU A 101 11.83 -6.97 -3.20
C LEU A 101 12.41 -8.00 -2.21
N SER A 102 13.66 -7.80 -1.81
CA SER A 102 14.32 -8.56 -0.75
C SER A 102 14.84 -7.54 0.25
N ILE A 103 14.34 -7.61 1.49
CA ILE A 103 14.61 -6.58 2.49
C ILE A 103 14.72 -7.20 3.88
N LYS A 104 15.58 -6.65 4.71
CA LYS A 104 15.68 -6.94 6.15
C LYS A 104 15.34 -5.68 6.93
N LYS A 105 14.97 -5.83 8.21
CA LYS A 105 14.67 -4.70 9.10
C LYS A 105 15.74 -3.60 9.07
N LYS A 106 17.02 -3.97 9.05
CA LYS A 106 18.16 -3.03 9.00
C LYS A 106 18.27 -2.22 7.70
N ASP A 107 17.62 -2.66 6.63
CA ASP A 107 17.66 -2.00 5.32
C ASP A 107 16.57 -0.92 5.20
N ILE A 108 15.64 -0.86 6.18
CA ILE A 108 14.58 0.15 6.25
C ILE A 108 15.16 1.41 6.91
N ALA A 109 15.20 2.50 6.17
CA ALA A 109 15.55 3.82 6.69
C ALA A 109 14.37 4.36 7.51
N GLN A 110 14.60 4.70 8.78
CA GLN A 110 13.53 5.19 9.66
C GLN A 110 13.01 6.58 9.29
N ASP A 111 13.82 7.38 8.59
CA ASP A 111 13.47 8.77 8.26
C ASP A 111 12.94 8.96 6.83
N GLU A 112 12.76 7.88 6.05
CA GLU A 112 12.38 7.97 4.63
C GLU A 112 11.30 6.94 4.24
N ALA A 113 10.09 7.43 4.01
CA ALA A 113 9.01 6.64 3.44
C ALA A 113 9.20 6.43 1.93
N LYS A 114 9.08 5.19 1.47
CA LYS A 114 9.31 4.79 0.07
C LYS A 114 8.07 4.14 -0.55
N ILE A 115 7.82 4.45 -1.81
CA ILE A 115 6.84 3.73 -2.63
C ILE A 115 7.62 2.77 -3.54
N ILE A 116 7.26 1.48 -3.52
CA ILE A 116 7.89 0.44 -4.35
C ILE A 116 6.83 -0.19 -5.24
N ILE A 117 7.07 -0.18 -6.55
CA ILE A 117 6.19 -0.84 -7.51
C ILE A 117 6.73 -2.24 -7.80
N LEU A 118 5.94 -3.26 -7.51
CA LEU A 118 6.25 -4.62 -7.94
C LEU A 118 5.72 -4.89 -9.35
N GLU A 119 6.49 -5.62 -10.14
CA GLU A 119 6.06 -6.12 -11.44
C GLU A 119 4.98 -7.20 -11.29
N LYS A 120 4.18 -7.33 -12.36
CA LYS A 120 3.14 -8.33 -12.53
C LYS A 120 3.71 -9.66 -13.03
#